data_AF-A0A5K0W678-F1
#
_entry.id   AF-A0A5K0W678-F1
#
_cell.length_a   1.000
_cell.length_b   1.000
_cell.length_c   1.000
_cell.angle_alpha   90.00
_cell.angle_beta   90.00
_cell.angle_gamma   90.00
#
_symmetry.space_group_name_H-M   'P 1'
#
loop_
_entity.id
_entity.type
_entity.pdbx_description
1 polymer ?
#
loop_
_entity_poly.entity_id
_entity_poly.type
_entity_poly.pdbx_seq_one_letter_code
_entity_poly.pdbx_strand_id
1 'polypeptide(L)'
;ALMGTITLRRTKNLISLPPKMVEISFVDLSMDERELYDKMELDAKTIVQEYIHLNSVLRNYSTVLLILLRLRQICDDVALCPGDIGSLFPSKNLE
;
A
#
# COMPACT_ATOMS: atom_id res chain seq x y z
N ALA A 1 -13.69 33.79 7.94
CA ALA A 1 -13.56 34.92 6.99
C ALA A 1 -12.76 34.54 5.74
N LEU A 2 -11.48 34.11 5.84
CA LEU A 2 -10.67 33.77 4.66
C LEU A 2 -11.23 32.63 3.78
N MET A 3 -11.56 31.47 4.37
CA MET A 3 -12.09 30.32 3.62
C MET A 3 -13.37 30.63 2.84
N GLY A 4 -14.25 31.48 3.39
CA GLY A 4 -15.46 31.91 2.68
C GLY A 4 -15.18 32.80 1.47
N THR A 5 -14.03 33.46 1.42
CA THR A 5 -13.61 34.35 0.32
C THR A 5 -12.89 33.59 -0.79
N ILE A 6 -12.11 32.55 -0.45
CA ILE A 6 -11.21 31.87 -1.41
C ILE A 6 -11.64 30.44 -1.79
N THR A 7 -12.64 29.86 -1.12
CA THR A 7 -13.11 28.50 -1.43
C THR A 7 -14.56 28.47 -1.87
N LEU A 8 -14.87 27.60 -2.83
CA LEU A 8 -16.22 27.27 -3.26
C LEU A 8 -16.48 25.79 -2.97
N ARG A 9 -17.48 25.50 -2.13
CA ARG A 9 -17.95 24.14 -1.86
C ARG A 9 -19.42 24.01 -2.25
N ARG A 10 -19.74 23.05 -3.11
CA ARG A 10 -21.11 22.68 -3.47
C ARG A 10 -21.38 21.23 -3.14
N THR A 11 -22.62 20.95 -2.73
CA THR A 11 -23.12 19.60 -2.43
C THR A 11 -24.18 19.20 -3.44
N LYS A 12 -24.38 17.89 -3.63
CA LYS A 12 -25.32 17.33 -4.62
C LYS A 12 -26.81 17.57 -4.28
N ASN A 13 -27.13 18.18 -3.13
CA ASN A 13 -28.49 18.47 -2.67
C ASN A 13 -29.18 19.62 -3.44
N LEU A 14 -28.48 20.31 -4.34
CA LEU A 14 -29.01 21.45 -5.09
C LEU A 14 -29.65 21.07 -6.43
N ILE A 15 -29.43 19.83 -6.91
CA ILE A 15 -29.92 19.34 -8.19
C ILE A 15 -30.29 17.85 -8.11
N SER A 16 -31.29 17.43 -8.87
CA SER A 16 -31.61 15.99 -9.00
C SER A 16 -30.56 15.30 -9.86
N LEU A 17 -29.65 14.57 -9.23
CA LEU A 17 -28.68 13.70 -9.89
C LEU A 17 -29.14 12.25 -9.83
N PRO A 18 -28.77 11.41 -10.82
CA PRO A 18 -28.95 9.98 -10.70
C PRO A 18 -28.21 9.43 -9.47
N PRO A 19 -28.70 8.32 -8.89
CA PRO A 19 -28.08 7.72 -7.71
C PRO A 19 -26.65 7.25 -8.04
N LYS A 20 -25.73 7.45 -7.10
CA LYS A 20 -24.40 6.84 -7.16
C LYS A 20 -24.53 5.39 -6.70
N MET A 21 -24.31 4.43 -7.61
CA MET A 21 -24.10 3.03 -7.21
C MET A 21 -22.61 2.79 -6.96
N VAL A 22 -22.30 2.11 -5.86
CA VAL A 22 -20.95 1.63 -5.54
C VAL A 22 -21.06 0.12 -5.41
N GLU A 23 -20.36 -0.59 -6.26
CA GLU A 23 -20.26 -2.04 -6.26
C GLU A 23 -18.83 -2.43 -5.91
N ILE A 24 -18.67 -3.46 -5.07
CA ILE A 24 -17.38 -3.99 -4.68
C ILE A 24 -17.21 -5.32 -5.42
N SER A 25 -16.28 -5.34 -6.37
CA SER A 25 -15.88 -6.56 -7.05
C SER A 25 -14.67 -7.16 -6.33
N PHE A 26 -14.80 -8.41 -5.89
CA PHE A 26 -13.68 -9.17 -5.33
C PHE A 26 -12.95 -9.86 -6.48
N VAL A 27 -11.63 -9.70 -6.52
CA VAL A 27 -10.77 -10.27 -7.55
C VAL A 27 -9.75 -11.17 -6.86
N ASP A 28 -9.56 -12.35 -7.41
CA ASP A 28 -8.52 -13.27 -6.98
C ASP A 28 -7.26 -13.04 -7.81
N LEU A 29 -6.10 -13.08 -7.15
CA LEU A 29 -4.80 -13.08 -7.81
C LEU A 29 -4.64 -14.37 -8.62
N SER A 30 -3.97 -14.28 -9.76
CA SER A 30 -3.51 -15.47 -10.49
C SER A 30 -2.53 -16.28 -9.63
N MET A 31 -2.27 -17.54 -10.01
CA MET A 31 -1.36 -18.40 -9.27
C MET A 31 0.06 -17.80 -9.17
N ASP A 32 0.56 -17.24 -10.26
CA ASP A 32 1.90 -16.66 -10.33
C ASP A 32 2.00 -15.38 -9.46
N GLU A 33 0.98 -14.52 -9.53
CA GLU A 33 0.88 -13.32 -8.69
C GLU A 33 0.77 -13.67 -7.20
N ARG A 34 -0.01 -14.71 -6.88
CA ARG A 34 -0.18 -15.20 -5.51
C ARG A 34 1.14 -15.71 -4.94
N GLU A 35 1.88 -16.51 -5.70
CA GLU A 35 3.19 -17.02 -5.26
C GLU A 35 4.17 -15.88 -4.97
N LEU A 36 4.21 -14.88 -5.86
CA LEU A 36 5.04 -13.69 -5.66
C LEU A 36 4.62 -12.90 -4.42
N TYR A 37 3.31 -12.69 -4.25
CA TYR A 37 2.74 -12.00 -3.10
C TYR A 37 3.10 -12.70 -1.80
N ASP A 38 2.86 -14.00 -1.71
CA ASP A 38 3.08 -14.79 -0.49
C ASP A 38 4.56 -14.81 -0.09
N LYS A 39 5.46 -14.93 -1.08
CA LYS A 39 6.90 -14.81 -0.86
C LYS A 39 7.27 -13.46 -0.25
N MET A 40 6.78 -12.37 -0.85
CA MET A 40 7.05 -11.02 -0.36
C MET A 40 6.44 -10.78 1.02
N GLU A 41 5.24 -11.31 1.27
CA GLU A 41 4.54 -11.18 2.55
C GLU A 41 5.30 -11.86 3.69
N LEU A 42 5.90 -13.02 3.43
CA LEU A 42 6.73 -13.73 4.40
C LEU A 42 7.97 -12.92 4.81
N ASP A 43 8.69 -12.38 3.83
CA ASP A 43 9.88 -11.54 4.06
C ASP A 43 9.50 -10.25 4.81
N ALA A 44 8.42 -9.62 4.37
CA ALA A 44 7.85 -8.42 4.99
C ALA A 44 7.48 -8.64 6.46
N LYS A 45 6.80 -9.75 6.78
CA LYS A 45 6.42 -10.11 8.15
C LYS A 45 7.63 -10.22 9.06
N THR A 46 8.68 -10.89 8.58
CA THR A 46 9.93 -11.08 9.33
C THR A 46 10.55 -9.74 9.72
N ILE A 47 10.66 -8.82 8.77
CA ILE A 47 11.30 -7.50 8.98
C ILE A 47 10.45 -6.59 9.86
N VAL A 48 9.14 -6.56 9.63
CA VAL A 48 8.23 -5.76 10.46
C VAL A 48 8.20 -6.29 11.89
N GLN A 49 8.23 -7.62 12.08
CA GLN A 49 8.36 -8.22 13.41
C GLN A 49 9.66 -7.79 14.09
N GLU A 50 10.79 -7.81 13.40
CA GLU A 50 12.07 -7.32 13.93
C GLU A 50 11.97 -5.84 14.36
N TYR A 51 11.38 -4.98 13.54
CA TYR A 51 11.18 -3.57 13.91
C TYR A 51 10.27 -3.38 15.11
N ILE A 52 9.26 -4.25 15.27
CA ILE A 52 8.39 -4.27 16.46
C ILE A 52 9.20 -4.70 17.69
N HIS A 53 9.99 -5.78 17.59
CA HIS A 53 10.82 -6.27 18.68
C HIS A 53 11.85 -5.24 19.13
N LEU A 54 12.46 -4.53 18.20
CA LEU A 54 13.43 -3.45 18.47
C LEU A 54 12.77 -2.12 18.86
N ASN A 55 11.42 -2.06 18.92
CA ASN A 55 10.64 -0.85 19.13
C ASN A 55 11.06 0.32 18.21
N SER A 56 11.43 0.00 16.97
CA SER A 56 12.03 0.90 15.98
C SER A 56 11.13 1.16 14.78
N VAL A 57 9.87 0.72 14.83
CA VAL A 57 8.87 0.89 13.74
C VAL A 57 8.77 2.34 13.26
N LEU A 58 8.70 3.31 14.17
CA LEU A 58 8.60 4.74 13.81
C LEU A 58 9.89 5.27 13.17
N ARG A 59 11.05 4.73 13.55
CA ARG A 59 12.34 5.08 12.95
C ARG A 59 12.46 4.51 11.53
N ASN A 60 11.85 3.35 11.30
CA ASN A 60 11.82 2.64 10.03
C ASN A 60 10.48 2.79 9.28
N TYR A 61 9.72 3.85 9.56
CA TYR A 61 8.36 4.01 9.04
C TYR A 61 8.32 4.04 7.51
N SER A 62 9.29 4.71 6.88
CA SER A 62 9.43 4.73 5.42
C SER A 62 9.61 3.32 4.84
N THR A 63 10.37 2.46 5.51
CA THR A 63 10.57 1.06 5.10
C THR A 63 9.26 0.27 5.21
N VAL A 64 8.51 0.45 6.31
CA VAL A 64 7.20 -0.19 6.48
C VAL A 64 6.21 0.25 5.39
N LEU A 65 6.16 1.55 5.09
CA LEU A 65 5.33 2.06 4.00
C LEU A 65 5.75 1.54 2.63
N LEU A 66 7.05 1.38 2.40
CA LEU A 66 7.59 0.82 1.15
C LEU A 66 7.20 -0.65 0.99
N ILE A 67 7.27 -1.44 2.06
CA ILE A 67 6.78 -2.83 2.08
C ILE A 67 5.29 -2.89 1.72
N LEU A 68 4.46 -2.07 2.36
CA LEU A 68 3.03 -2.01 2.08
C LEU A 68 2.73 -1.56 0.65
N LEU A 69 3.48 -0.59 0.12
CA LEU A 69 3.35 -0.12 -1.26
C LEU A 69 3.61 -1.25 -2.24
N ARG A 70 4.65 -2.04 -2.02
CA ARG A 70 5.04 -3.11 -2.93
C ARG A 70 4.04 -4.27 -2.92
N LEU A 71 3.54 -4.66 -1.75
CA LEU A 71 2.43 -5.62 -1.66
C LEU A 71 1.20 -5.15 -2.43
N ARG A 72 0.87 -3.85 -2.36
CA ARG A 72 -0.23 -3.27 -3.15
C ARG A 72 0.04 -3.29 -4.64
N GLN A 73 1.27 -3.00 -5.06
CA GLN A 73 1.64 -3.04 -6.48
C GLN A 73 1.54 -4.45 -7.05
N ILE A 74 1.91 -5.50 -6.29
CA ILE A 74 1.71 -6.89 -6.73
C ILE A 74 0.21 -7.20 -6.92
N CYS A 75 -0.66 -6.63 -6.08
CA CYS A 75 -2.10 -6.77 -6.24
C CYS A 75 -2.66 -6.02 -7.46
N ASP A 76 -1.98 -4.96 -7.92
CA ASP A 76 -2.40 -4.17 -9.08
C ASP A 76 -1.84 -4.75 -10.40
N ASP A 77 -0.52 -4.87 -10.50
CA ASP A 77 0.21 -5.48 -11.63
C ASP A 77 1.70 -5.67 -11.26
N VAL A 78 2.25 -6.87 -11.50
CA VAL A 78 3.66 -7.22 -11.20
C VAL A 78 4.66 -6.32 -11.94
N ALA A 79 4.32 -5.80 -13.13
CA ALA A 79 5.18 -4.90 -13.90
C ALA A 79 5.43 -3.54 -13.20
N LEU A 80 4.61 -3.18 -12.20
CA LEU A 80 4.81 -1.97 -11.38
C LEU A 80 5.92 -2.15 -10.33
N CYS A 81 6.35 -3.38 -10.09
CA CYS A 81 7.44 -3.67 -9.18
C CYS A 81 8.78 -3.50 -9.90
N PRO A 82 9.76 -2.80 -9.30
CA PRO A 82 11.12 -2.79 -9.83
C PRO A 82 11.67 -4.22 -9.84
N GLY A 83 12.46 -4.57 -10.87
CA GLY A 83 12.99 -5.93 -11.08
C GLY A 83 13.87 -6.50 -9.95
N ASP A 84 14.11 -5.73 -8.90
CA ASP A 84 14.85 -6.14 -7.71
C ASP A 84 14.00 -5.87 -6.46
N ILE A 85 13.00 -6.73 -6.24
CA ILE A 85 12.23 -6.75 -4.99
C ILE A 85 13.14 -7.12 -3.80
N GLY A 86 14.24 -7.84 -4.07
CA GLY A 86 15.22 -8.27 -3.08
C GLY A 86 16.07 -7.13 -2.50
N SER A 87 16.42 -6.10 -3.28
CA SER A 87 17.21 -4.97 -2.77
C SER A 87 16.46 -3.96 -1.92
N LEU A 88 15.13 -4.09 -1.81
CA LEU A 88 14.32 -3.24 -0.93
C LEU A 88 14.47 -3.62 0.54
N PHE A 89 14.91 -4.86 0.79
CA PHE A 89 15.22 -5.32 2.12
C PHE A 89 16.70 -5.06 2.36
N PRO A 90 17.06 -4.39 3.46
CA PRO A 90 18.47 -4.24 3.80
C PRO A 90 19.08 -5.65 3.84
N SER A 91 20.07 -5.90 2.98
CA SER A 91 20.85 -7.12 3.03
C SER A 91 21.23 -7.38 4.48
N LYS A 92 20.99 -8.60 4.97
CA LYS A 92 21.49 -9.07 6.26
C LYS A 92 23.00 -8.83 6.34
N ASN A 93 23.39 -7.64 6.81
CA ASN A 93 24.70 -7.31 7.32
C ASN A 93 24.44 -6.76 8.72
N LEU A 94 23.94 -7.64 9.58
CA LEU A 94 24.20 -7.50 11.01
C LEU A 94 25.52 -8.22 11.22
N GLU A 95 26.55 -7.42 11.51
CA GLU A 95 27.88 -7.81 11.94
C GLU A 95 27.87 -8.89 13.03
#